data_AF-A0A7S3E5V9-F1
#
_entry.id   AF-A0A7S3E5V9-F1
#
_cell.length_a   1.000
_cell.length_b   1.000
_cell.length_c   1.000
_cell.angle_alpha   90.00
_cell.angle_beta   90.00
_cell.angle_gamma   90.00
#
_symmetry.space_group_name_H-M   'P 1'
#
loop_
_entity.id
_entity.type
_entity.pdbx_description
1 polymer ?
#
loop_
_entity_poly.entity_id
_entity_poly.type
_entity_poly.pdbx_seq_one_letter_code
_entity_poly.pdbx_strand_id
1 'polypeptide(L)'
;KLGDVGGRIWGGVLPVFADNGSGSNGGLVQITLVARDLQNVAVYDASGQFKGILRPGSKRSIDVGPVAVKVLGLTSSSGLELKSDPGVPVVYAGFAFLMLTTILSYVSHSQVWAVGTGNGTEMGAETSLLPQLAIGGKTNRAKKEFQNEVDTILKELLTRG
;
A
#
# COMPACT_ATOMS: atom_id res chain seq x y z
N LYS A 1 28.68 -11.85 36.00
CA LYS A 1 28.58 -12.27 34.58
C LYS A 1 27.14 -12.63 34.30
N LEU A 2 26.36 -11.71 33.70
CA LEU A 2 25.01 -12.00 33.26
C LEU A 2 25.12 -12.85 31.98
N GLY A 3 24.37 -13.95 31.93
CA GLY A 3 24.28 -14.83 30.77
C GLY A 3 23.71 -14.11 29.54
N ASP A 4 23.81 -14.77 28.39
CA ASP A 4 23.62 -14.34 27.00
C ASP A 4 22.24 -13.78 26.60
N VAL A 5 21.50 -13.18 27.54
CA VAL A 5 20.18 -12.53 27.37
C VAL A 5 20.26 -11.04 27.77
N GLY A 6 21.47 -10.46 27.76
CA GLY A 6 21.71 -9.07 28.13
C GLY A 6 20.96 -8.10 27.21
N GLY A 7 19.93 -7.43 27.76
CA GLY A 7 19.36 -6.21 27.20
C GLY A 7 18.01 -6.31 26.48
N ARG A 8 17.32 -7.45 26.50
CA ARG A 8 15.97 -7.55 25.91
C ARG A 8 14.93 -7.13 26.96
N ILE A 9 14.12 -6.13 26.59
CA ILE A 9 12.96 -5.69 27.36
C ILE A 9 11.74 -6.07 26.54
N TRP A 10 10.78 -6.75 27.17
CA TRP A 10 9.50 -7.09 26.55
C TRP A 10 8.43 -6.21 27.15
N GLY A 11 7.73 -5.48 26.29
CA GLY A 11 6.68 -4.56 26.70
C GLY A 11 5.41 -4.79 25.90
N GLY A 12 4.27 -4.57 26.53
CA GLY A 12 2.97 -4.63 25.87
C GLY A 12 1.95 -3.77 26.59
N VAL A 13 0.99 -3.24 25.83
CA VAL A 13 -0.16 -2.53 26.38
C VAL A 13 -1.36 -3.44 26.27
N LEU A 14 -2.02 -3.67 27.39
CA LEU A 14 -3.26 -4.42 27.46
C LEU A 14 -4.42 -3.45 27.72
N PRO A 15 -5.25 -3.13 26.71
CA PRO A 15 -6.49 -2.42 26.93
C PRO A 15 -7.52 -3.37 27.55
N VAL A 16 -8.03 -3.00 28.72
CA VAL A 16 -9.09 -3.74 29.42
C VAL A 16 -10.30 -2.82 29.53
N PHE A 17 -11.46 -3.33 29.14
CA PHE A 17 -12.72 -2.66 29.43
C PHE A 17 -13.06 -2.89 30.89
N ALA A 18 -13.06 -1.81 31.68
CA ALA A 18 -13.48 -1.89 33.06
C ALA A 18 -14.93 -1.44 33.17
N ASP A 19 -15.78 -2.37 33.61
CA ASP A 19 -17.13 -2.04 34.04
C ASP A 19 -17.06 -1.57 35.50
N ASN A 20 -17.13 -0.25 35.69
CA ASN A 20 -17.29 0.32 37.03
C ASN A 20 -18.76 0.09 37.39
N GLY A 21 -19.06 -0.98 38.14
CA GLY A 21 -20.40 -1.53 38.44
C GLY A 21 -21.47 -0.57 39.02
N SER A 22 -21.73 0.52 38.31
CA SER A 22 -22.69 1.57 38.58
C SER A 22 -22.86 2.36 37.27
N GLY A 23 -23.66 1.82 36.35
CA GLY A 23 -24.39 2.53 35.28
C GLY A 23 -23.65 3.54 34.38
N SER A 24 -22.32 3.61 34.42
CA SER A 24 -21.50 4.55 33.67
C SER A 24 -20.76 3.78 32.58
N ASN A 25 -20.83 4.31 31.35
CA ASN A 25 -20.21 3.71 30.17
C ASN A 25 -18.79 3.22 30.52
N GLY A 26 -18.58 1.90 30.44
CA GLY A 26 -17.32 1.26 30.80
C GLY A 26 -16.14 1.93 30.08
N GLY A 27 -15.15 2.36 30.87
CA GLY A 27 -13.98 3.05 30.37
C GLY A 27 -12.93 2.07 29.85
N LEU A 28 -12.23 2.45 28.78
CA LEU A 28 -11.01 1.77 28.34
C LEU A 28 -9.89 2.09 29.34
N VAL A 29 -9.47 1.10 30.13
CA VAL A 29 -8.30 1.20 31.00
C VAL A 29 -7.12 0.55 30.30
N GLN A 30 -6.05 1.30 30.09
CA GLN A 30 -4.83 0.77 29.47
C GLN A 30 -3.83 0.40 30.54
N ILE A 31 -3.36 -0.85 30.52
CA ILE A 31 -2.38 -1.36 31.46
C ILE A 31 -1.11 -1.65 30.68
N THR A 32 -0.01 -1.00 31.05
CA THR A 32 1.29 -1.23 30.41
C THR A 32 2.10 -2.21 31.25
N LEU A 33 2.56 -3.28 30.61
CA LEU A 33 3.35 -4.34 31.23
C LEU A 33 4.76 -4.29 30.63
N VAL A 34 5.78 -4.31 31.50
CA VAL A 34 7.19 -4.32 31.10
C VAL A 34 7.93 -5.41 31.84
N ALA A 35 8.43 -6.40 31.12
CA ALA A 35 9.25 -7.48 31.64
C ALA A 35 10.71 -7.26 31.23
N ARG A 36 11.62 -7.22 32.20
CA ARG A 36 13.08 -7.19 31.96
C ARG A 36 13.73 -8.57 32.00
N ASP A 37 13.06 -9.51 32.63
CA ASP A 37 13.45 -10.92 32.73
C ASP A 37 12.17 -11.78 32.77
N LEU A 38 12.32 -13.09 32.69
CA LEU A 38 11.20 -14.04 32.80
C LEU A 38 10.70 -14.22 34.25
N GLN A 39 11.07 -13.33 35.17
CA GLN A 39 10.82 -13.46 36.61
C GLN A 39 10.10 -12.24 37.23
N ASN A 40 10.14 -11.08 36.59
CA ASN A 40 9.68 -9.80 37.11
C ASN A 40 8.98 -9.00 35.99
N VAL A 41 7.70 -8.69 36.21
CA VAL A 41 6.89 -7.83 35.34
C VAL A 41 6.54 -6.55 36.09
N ALA A 42 7.03 -5.41 35.62
CA ALA A 42 6.59 -4.11 36.09
C ALA A 42 5.23 -3.76 35.47
N VAL A 43 4.32 -3.25 36.29
CA VAL A 43 2.96 -2.85 35.90
C VAL A 43 2.81 -1.34 36.05
N TYR A 44 2.27 -0.71 35.02
CA TYR A 44 1.99 0.72 34.96
C TYR A 44 0.52 0.98 34.66
N ASP A 45 0.02 2.08 35.23
CA ASP A 45 -1.33 2.59 35.00
C ASP A 45 -1.47 3.28 33.63
N ALA A 46 -2.69 3.62 33.23
CA ALA A 46 -2.99 4.34 31.99
C ALA A 46 -2.27 5.71 31.90
N SER A 47 -1.99 6.32 33.06
CA SER A 47 -1.23 7.58 33.16
C SER A 47 0.29 7.38 33.18
N GLY A 48 0.80 6.16 32.97
CA GLY A 48 2.23 5.84 33.01
C GLY A 48 2.83 5.78 34.42
N GLN A 49 2.00 5.80 35.47
CA GLN A 49 2.45 5.71 36.86
C GLN A 49 2.78 4.26 37.24
N PHE A 50 3.93 4.05 37.89
CA PHE A 50 4.37 2.73 38.33
C PHE A 50 3.51 2.24 39.49
N LYS A 51 2.91 1.05 39.35
CA LYS A 51 2.05 0.43 40.39
C LYS A 51 2.74 -0.69 41.16
N GLY A 52 3.73 -1.34 40.56
CA GLY A 52 4.53 -2.35 41.26
C GLY A 52 5.12 -3.41 40.33
N ILE A 53 5.75 -4.42 40.93
CA ILE A 53 6.35 -5.55 40.22
C ILE A 53 5.59 -6.82 40.60
N LEU A 54 5.07 -7.52 39.59
CA LEU A 54 4.48 -8.85 39.74
C LEU A 54 5.53 -9.92 39.40
N ARG A 55 5.57 -10.97 40.23
CA ARG A 55 6.37 -12.17 39.97
C ARG A 55 5.47 -13.30 39.47
N PRO A 56 5.81 -13.99 38.38
CA PRO A 56 5.06 -15.13 37.89
C PRO A 56 4.93 -16.21 38.97
N GLY A 57 3.72 -16.77 39.12
CA GLY A 57 3.45 -17.80 40.14
C GLY A 57 3.23 -17.27 41.56
N SER A 58 3.51 -15.99 41.84
CA SER A 58 3.06 -15.36 43.08
C SER A 58 1.55 -15.14 42.99
N LYS A 59 0.78 -15.67 43.94
CA LYS A 59 -0.69 -15.52 43.96
C LYS A 59 -1.15 -14.08 44.24
N ARG A 60 -0.26 -13.09 44.18
CA ARG A 60 -0.53 -11.67 44.43
C ARG A 60 -1.12 -11.01 43.20
N SER A 61 -2.24 -10.32 43.39
CA SER A 61 -2.80 -9.36 42.43
C SER A 61 -2.31 -7.94 42.75
N ILE A 62 -2.17 -7.11 41.72
CA ILE A 62 -2.03 -5.66 41.86
C ILE A 62 -3.25 -5.02 41.22
N ASP A 63 -3.90 -4.13 41.95
CA ASP A 63 -5.06 -3.40 41.46
C ASP A 63 -4.60 -2.16 40.69
N VAL A 64 -4.96 -2.11 39.41
CA VAL A 64 -4.71 -0.97 38.51
C VAL A 64 -6.07 -0.34 38.20
N GLY A 65 -6.47 0.60 39.07
CA GLY A 65 -7.81 1.17 39.04
C GLY A 65 -8.88 0.12 39.38
N PRO A 66 -9.92 -0.08 38.55
CA PRO A 66 -10.97 -1.09 38.76
C PRO A 66 -10.58 -2.52 38.35
N VAL A 67 -9.36 -2.75 37.82
CA VAL A 67 -8.93 -4.06 37.29
C VAL A 67 -7.83 -4.65 38.17
N ALA A 68 -8.06 -5.87 38.67
CA ALA A 68 -7.05 -6.66 39.38
C ALA A 68 -6.21 -7.48 38.40
N VAL A 69 -4.91 -7.19 38.31
CA VAL A 69 -3.98 -7.88 37.39
C VAL A 69 -3.18 -8.92 38.15
N LYS A 70 -3.12 -10.15 37.60
CA LYS A 70 -2.34 -11.27 38.14
C LYS A 70 -1.50 -11.93 37.05
N VAL A 71 -0.20 -12.11 37.31
CA VAL A 71 0.71 -12.81 36.39
C VAL A 71 0.79 -14.29 36.81
N LEU A 72 0.15 -15.17 36.03
CA LEU A 72 0.12 -16.61 36.30
C LEU A 72 1.42 -17.31 35.88
N GLY A 73 2.00 -16.88 34.77
CA GLY A 73 3.23 -17.44 34.20
C GLY A 73 3.76 -16.53 33.10
N LEU A 74 5.06 -16.57 32.88
CA LEU A 74 5.69 -15.99 31.70
C LEU A 74 6.18 -17.15 30.84
N THR A 75 5.76 -17.17 29.57
CA THR A 75 6.29 -18.11 28.59
C THR A 75 7.17 -17.34 27.62
N SER A 76 8.38 -17.84 27.34
CA SER A 76 9.33 -17.18 26.42
C SER A 76 9.00 -17.38 24.95
N SER A 77 7.92 -18.11 24.65
CA SER A 77 7.50 -18.47 23.31
C SER A 77 5.97 -18.54 23.25
N SER A 78 5.29 -17.41 23.06
CA SER A 78 4.04 -17.49 22.33
C SER A 78 4.45 -17.73 20.88
N GLY A 79 4.00 -18.82 20.25
CA GLY A 79 4.24 -19.06 18.81
C GLY A 79 3.62 -18.00 17.88
N LEU A 80 3.22 -16.84 18.43
CA LEU A 80 2.88 -15.62 17.74
C LEU A 80 4.17 -14.87 17.39
N GLU A 81 5.07 -15.56 16.68
CA GLU A 81 6.12 -14.87 15.96
C GLU A 81 5.42 -14.11 14.83
N LEU A 82 5.24 -12.80 15.00
CA LEU A 82 4.94 -11.93 13.87
C LEU A 82 6.20 -11.95 12.99
N LYS A 83 6.31 -12.98 12.15
CA LYS A 83 7.41 -13.16 11.22
C LYS A 83 7.21 -12.16 10.10
N SER A 84 7.58 -10.92 10.37
CA SER A 84 7.79 -9.92 9.34
C SER A 84 9.10 -10.27 8.64
N ASP A 85 9.00 -11.15 7.65
CA ASP A 85 10.12 -11.47 6.78
C ASP A 85 10.57 -10.19 6.05
N PRO A 86 11.83 -9.76 6.19
CA PRO A 86 12.31 -8.51 5.58
C PRO A 86 12.27 -8.53 4.05
N GLY A 87 12.14 -9.70 3.43
CA GLY A 87 12.05 -9.86 1.97
C GLY A 87 10.66 -9.60 1.38
N VAL A 88 9.59 -9.75 2.18
CA VAL A 88 8.21 -9.63 1.68
C VAL A 88 7.91 -8.23 1.11
N PRO A 89 8.27 -7.12 1.79
CA PRO A 89 8.11 -5.77 1.24
C PRO A 89 8.88 -5.55 -0.08
N VAL A 90 10.09 -6.12 -0.20
CA VAL A 90 10.94 -5.97 -1.39
C VAL A 90 10.31 -6.65 -2.60
N VAL A 91 9.74 -7.85 -2.42
CA VAL A 91 9.05 -8.58 -3.50
C VAL A 91 7.82 -7.80 -3.97
N TYR A 92 7.01 -7.26 -3.06
CA TYR A 92 5.85 -6.46 -3.43
C TYR A 92 6.23 -5.18 -4.18
N ALA A 93 7.30 -4.51 -3.76
CA ALA A 93 7.82 -3.34 -4.48
C ALA A 93 8.25 -3.69 -5.92
N GLY A 94 8.93 -4.84 -6.10
CA GLY A 94 9.30 -5.34 -7.43
C GLY A 94 8.08 -5.63 -8.32
N PHE A 95 7.05 -6.24 -7.76
CA PHE A 95 5.81 -6.52 -8.49
C PHE A 95 5.08 -5.23 -8.90
N ALA A 96 5.02 -4.23 -8.02
CA ALA A 96 4.44 -2.93 -8.31
C ALA A 96 5.21 -2.21 -9.44
N PHE A 97 6.55 -2.27 -9.40
CA PHE A 97 7.38 -1.71 -10.46
C PHE A 97 7.16 -2.41 -11.80
N LEU A 98 7.05 -3.75 -11.82
CA LEU A 98 6.73 -4.54 -13.02
C LEU A 98 5.38 -4.14 -13.65
N MET A 99 4.35 -3.98 -12.82
CA MET A 99 3.05 -3.49 -13.30
C MET A 99 3.19 -2.11 -13.94
N LEU A 100 3.91 -1.19 -13.28
CA LEU A 100 4.13 0.16 -13.78
C LEU A 100 4.87 0.15 -15.12
N THR A 101 5.98 -0.60 -15.24
CA THR A 101 6.74 -0.70 -16.50
C THR A 101 5.90 -1.27 -17.63
N THR A 102 5.01 -2.21 -17.33
CA THR A 102 4.12 -2.82 -18.32
C THR A 102 3.12 -1.79 -18.85
N ILE A 103 2.57 -0.94 -17.98
CA ILE A 103 1.67 0.15 -18.36
C ILE A 103 2.41 1.18 -19.23
N LEU A 104 3.62 1.60 -18.83
CA LEU A 104 4.43 2.54 -19.62
C LEU A 104 4.80 1.96 -20.99
N SER A 105 5.11 0.66 -21.06
CA SER A 105 5.37 -0.03 -22.33
C SER A 105 4.13 -0.12 -23.23
N TYR A 106 2.93 0.08 -22.69
CA TYR A 106 1.69 0.05 -23.45
C TYR A 106 1.37 1.39 -24.13
N VAL A 107 2.12 2.45 -23.86
CA VAL A 107 1.94 3.74 -24.53
C VAL A 107 2.28 3.58 -26.02
N SER A 108 1.24 3.56 -26.85
CA SER A 108 1.36 3.31 -28.29
C SER A 108 1.85 4.56 -29.01
N HIS A 109 2.95 4.43 -29.77
CA HIS A 109 3.37 5.44 -30.73
C HIS A 109 2.61 5.30 -32.05
N SER A 110 1.93 6.37 -32.47
CA SER A 110 1.27 6.50 -33.77
C SER A 110 1.87 7.68 -34.52
N GLN A 111 2.27 7.47 -35.78
CA GLN A 111 2.81 8.50 -36.66
C GLN A 111 1.87 8.64 -37.87
N VAL A 112 1.51 9.89 -38.21
CA VAL A 112 0.67 10.24 -39.36
C VAL A 112 1.48 11.13 -40.29
N TRP A 113 1.37 10.91 -41.60
CA TRP A 113 1.92 11.77 -42.63
C TRP A 113 0.85 12.06 -43.70
N ALA A 114 0.84 13.29 -44.21
CA ALA A 114 -0.03 13.71 -45.30
C ALA A 114 0.81 14.37 -46.38
N VAL A 115 0.59 13.97 -47.64
CA VAL A 115 1.26 14.52 -48.83
C VAL A 115 0.18 15.07 -49.75
N GLY A 116 0.19 16.38 -49.98
CA GLY A 116 -0.69 17.03 -50.95
C GLY A 116 0.07 17.32 -52.23
N THR A 117 -0.42 16.83 -53.37
CA THR A 117 0.08 17.23 -54.68
C THR A 117 -0.65 18.50 -55.10
N GLY A 118 -0.02 19.65 -54.86
CA GLY A 118 -0.48 20.94 -55.37
C GLY A 118 -0.22 21.04 -56.86
N ASN A 119 -1.14 21.70 -57.57
CA ASN A 119 -1.17 21.89 -59.03
C ASN A 119 0.19 22.33 -59.60
N GLY A 120 0.98 21.36 -60.07
CA GLY A 120 2.15 21.58 -60.91
C GLY A 120 1.73 21.38 -62.35
N THR A 121 1.74 22.48 -63.10
CA THR A 121 1.53 22.58 -64.54
C THR A 121 2.39 21.59 -65.32
N GLU A 122 1.90 20.41 -65.69
CA GLU A 122 2.42 19.67 -66.85
C GLU A 122 1.29 18.98 -67.64
N MET A 123 1.49 19.02 -68.95
CA MET A 123 0.54 18.90 -70.02
C MET A 123 0.40 17.42 -70.42
N GLY A 124 -0.83 16.89 -70.41
CA GLY A 124 -1.14 15.61 -71.06
C GLY A 124 -1.45 14.44 -70.13
N ALA A 125 -2.58 14.50 -69.44
CA ALA A 125 -3.46 13.36 -69.17
C ALA A 125 -4.71 13.91 -68.47
N GLU A 126 -5.87 13.33 -68.76
CA GLU A 126 -7.18 13.71 -68.22
C GLU A 126 -7.13 13.71 -66.68
N THR A 127 -6.92 14.89 -66.08
CA THR A 127 -6.62 15.05 -64.66
C THR A 127 -7.82 15.67 -63.96
N SER A 128 -8.43 14.91 -63.05
CA SER A 128 -9.46 15.37 -62.10
C SER A 128 -9.05 16.67 -61.41
N LEU A 129 -9.94 17.67 -61.44
CA LEU A 129 -9.76 19.05 -60.96
C LEU A 129 -9.65 19.22 -59.43
N LEU A 130 -9.35 18.16 -58.67
CA LEU A 130 -9.26 18.22 -57.21
C LEU A 130 -7.82 17.99 -56.73
N PRO A 131 -7.31 18.80 -55.78
CA PRO A 131 -6.01 18.57 -55.17
C PRO A 131 -6.01 17.18 -54.52
N GLN A 132 -5.08 16.32 -54.94
CA GLN A 132 -4.97 14.97 -54.39
C GLN A 132 -4.18 15.03 -53.08
N LEU A 133 -4.86 14.76 -51.96
CA LEU A 133 -4.25 14.64 -50.63
C LEU A 133 -4.15 13.15 -50.27
N ALA A 134 -2.93 12.63 -50.24
CA ALA A 134 -2.64 11.27 -49.79
C ALA A 134 -2.27 11.29 -48.30
N ILE A 135 -3.05 10.59 -47.45
CA ILE A 135 -2.79 10.45 -46.02
C ILE A 135 -2.36 9.02 -45.73
N GLY A 136 -1.29 8.85 -44.95
CA GLY A 136 -0.81 7.55 -44.49
C GLY A 136 -0.30 7.64 -43.05
N GLY A 137 0.00 6.48 -42.47
CA GLY A 137 0.54 6.45 -41.12
C GLY A 137 0.95 5.06 -40.69
N LYS A 138 1.69 4.99 -39.59
CA LYS A 138 2.16 3.74 -38.98
C LYS A 138 1.86 3.76 -37.48
N THR A 139 1.32 2.66 -36.98
CA THR A 139 1.10 2.45 -35.55
C THR A 139 1.66 1.08 -35.15
N ASN A 140 2.22 1.01 -33.95
CA ASN A 140 2.87 -0.20 -33.45
C ASN A 140 1.84 -1.26 -33.00
N ARG A 141 0.76 -0.83 -32.30
CA ARG A 141 -0.15 -1.77 -31.63
C ARG A 141 -1.65 -1.53 -31.84
N ALA A 142 -2.09 -0.28 -32.04
CA ALA A 142 -3.51 0.08 -32.09
C ALA A 142 -4.04 0.31 -33.52
N LYS A 143 -3.86 -0.67 -34.43
CA LYS A 143 -4.21 -0.51 -35.87
C LYS A 143 -5.68 -0.11 -36.11
N LYS A 144 -6.61 -0.73 -35.38
CA LYS A 144 -8.05 -0.52 -35.57
C LYS A 144 -8.53 0.82 -35.00
N GLU A 145 -7.99 1.20 -33.84
CA GLU A 145 -8.33 2.47 -33.18
C GLU A 145 -7.74 3.66 -33.95
N PHE A 146 -6.50 3.53 -34.42
CA PHE A 146 -5.87 4.51 -35.31
C PHE A 146 -6.64 4.70 -36.63
N GLN A 147 -7.11 3.61 -37.25
CA GLN A 147 -7.95 3.70 -38.46
C GLN A 147 -9.25 4.48 -38.19
N ASN A 148 -9.90 4.21 -37.04
CA ASN A 148 -11.10 4.91 -36.65
C ASN A 148 -10.83 6.40 -36.41
N GLU A 149 -9.76 6.76 -35.70
CA GLU A 149 -9.38 8.17 -35.48
C GLU A 149 -9.11 8.91 -36.80
N VAL A 150 -8.37 8.30 -37.72
CA VAL A 150 -8.09 8.90 -39.04
C VAL A 150 -9.37 9.07 -39.85
N ASP A 151 -10.27 8.08 -39.85
CA ASP A 151 -11.56 8.17 -40.54
C ASP A 151 -12.48 9.24 -39.92
N THR A 152 -12.47 9.39 -38.60
CA THR A 152 -13.18 10.48 -37.91
C THR A 152 -12.63 11.84 -38.31
N ILE A 153 -11.31 12.03 -38.32
CA ILE A 153 -10.66 13.28 -38.74
C ILE A 153 -11.00 13.59 -40.21
N LEU A 154 -10.93 12.59 -41.10
CA LEU A 154 -11.27 12.75 -42.51
C LEU A 154 -12.73 13.17 -42.70
N LYS A 155 -13.66 12.53 -41.98
CA LYS A 155 -15.08 12.89 -42.01
C LYS A 155 -15.31 14.31 -41.51
N GLU A 156 -14.63 14.72 -40.44
CA GLU A 156 -14.75 16.09 -39.91
C GLU A 156 -14.25 17.13 -40.92
N LEU A 157 -13.11 16.86 -41.58
CA LEU A 157 -12.57 17.75 -42.61
C LEU A 157 -13.45 17.83 -43.86
N LEU A 158 -14.05 16.71 -44.28
CA LEU A 158 -14.97 16.66 -45.43
C LEU A 158 -16.34 17.29 -45.14
N THR A 159 -16.77 17.31 -43.88
CA THR A 159 -18.07 17.90 -43.49
C THR A 159 -17.96 19.41 -43.20
N ARG A 160 -16.74 19.91 -42.92
CA ARG A 160 -16.47 21.34 -42.67
C ARG A 160 -16.09 22.16 -43.91
N GLY A 161 -15.78 21.52 -45.04
CA GLY A 161 -15.50 22.18 -46.33
C GLY A 161 -16.75 22.32 -47.18
#